data_AF-A0A498DFD3-F1
#
_entry.id   AF-A0A498DFD3-F1
#
_cell.length_a   1.000
_cell.length_b   1.000
_cell.length_c   1.000
_cell.angle_alpha   90.00
_cell.angle_beta   90.00
_cell.angle_gamma   90.00
#
_symmetry.space_group_name_H-M   'P 1'
#
loop_
_entity.id
_entity.type
_entity.pdbx_description
1 polymer ?
#
loop_
_entity_poly.entity_id
_entity_poly.type
_entity_poly.pdbx_seq_one_letter_code
_entity_poly.pdbx_strand_id
1 'polypeptide(L)'
;MSNNLEKILNQLDDSKTYQTIDDISKVIFKIPKDGNNKPLEYERMAFGIHESTSYDIDQEGSPYFSHVDLSDLTTETIEYWNKRADIINNPLMKARYLGLIYEFSYEVTQKNIKFPNIIIYIKLLIEIIQKCLVTYDRYLYSLIKRAYVIASSKNQENLVKEIIKLAIQIESQIAEDDLCGTWGLCFDLFIVGKSKYLNKTLKQKIIDEMFDRLTRLKQLSVSETPLRGTEPYVSEQAVNFLLSYYRSIDDQSKITEVLAIFAEIVKLRTKNKNVLLQVSDYEILYGQYIKNSRKAEASVIMEQIQRISPQQTQLLQKISIPVRIPYHLIDQLMIQLKSDNLIKCLDNTLLFFIPKKHQTESNLQNKISGSFFQQLFFQNKIYLDHNGRKVATVKSLEEDPNGNLFQQQAEDIAAPTISIALHTAINQLKEDHLKDTDSFLVHLYTLPLFTEDNKEILRLGIDAYYSE
;
A
#
# COMPACT_ATOMS: atom_id res chain seq x y z
N MET A 1 -34.63 -26.62 13.86
CA MET A 1 -33.71 -25.47 13.96
C MET A 1 -33.91 -24.43 12.86
N SER A 2 -34.42 -24.78 11.65
CA SER A 2 -34.83 -23.79 10.63
C SER A 2 -35.82 -22.72 11.17
N ASN A 3 -36.77 -23.12 12.03
CA ASN A 3 -37.70 -22.19 12.70
C ASN A 3 -37.02 -21.10 13.55
N ASN A 4 -35.79 -21.33 14.03
CA ASN A 4 -35.05 -20.31 14.78
C ASN A 4 -34.44 -19.26 13.84
N LEU A 5 -33.93 -19.70 12.68
CA LEU A 5 -33.38 -18.80 11.67
C LEU A 5 -34.48 -17.91 11.08
N GLU A 6 -35.61 -18.48 10.64
CA GLU A 6 -36.72 -17.70 10.09
C GLU A 6 -37.29 -16.72 11.11
N LYS A 7 -37.42 -17.13 12.39
CA LYS A 7 -37.85 -16.23 13.45
C LYS A 7 -36.89 -15.06 13.65
N ILE A 8 -35.58 -15.31 13.66
CA ILE A 8 -34.55 -14.26 13.77
C ILE A 8 -34.59 -13.34 12.55
N LEU A 9 -34.71 -13.89 11.35
CA LEU A 9 -34.75 -13.09 10.13
C LEU A 9 -36.01 -12.23 10.03
N ASN A 10 -37.18 -12.73 10.47
CA ASN A 10 -38.40 -11.93 10.56
C ASN A 10 -38.27 -10.82 11.62
N GLN A 11 -37.62 -11.13 12.75
CA GLN A 11 -37.31 -10.10 13.75
C GLN A 11 -36.38 -9.01 13.20
N LEU A 12 -35.37 -9.38 12.40
CA LEU A 12 -34.49 -8.43 11.72
C LEU A 12 -35.22 -7.62 10.65
N ASP A 13 -36.20 -8.22 9.97
CA ASP A 13 -37.01 -7.57 8.95
C ASP A 13 -37.94 -6.50 9.54
N ASP A 14 -38.61 -6.83 10.64
CA ASP A 14 -39.57 -5.97 11.33
C ASP A 14 -38.92 -4.94 12.27
N SER A 15 -37.64 -5.13 12.61
CA SER A 15 -36.95 -4.31 13.59
C SER A 15 -36.52 -2.95 13.02
N LYS A 16 -36.98 -1.89 13.68
CA LYS A 16 -36.40 -0.53 13.56
C LYS A 16 -35.11 -0.36 14.38
N THR A 17 -34.74 -1.38 15.15
CA THR A 17 -33.67 -1.36 16.16
C THR A 17 -32.29 -1.68 15.56
N TYR A 18 -32.22 -2.50 14.51
CA TYR A 18 -30.97 -2.83 13.83
C TYR A 18 -30.76 -1.89 12.64
N GLN A 19 -29.90 -0.89 12.82
CA GLN A 19 -29.73 0.22 11.88
C GLN A 19 -28.52 0.06 10.96
N THR A 20 -27.73 -1.01 11.10
CA THR A 20 -26.53 -1.26 10.30
C THR A 20 -26.42 -2.72 9.85
N ILE A 21 -25.69 -2.95 8.75
CA ILE A 21 -25.34 -4.30 8.26
C ILE A 21 -24.51 -5.07 9.31
N ASP A 22 -23.66 -4.38 10.08
CA ASP A 22 -22.84 -5.00 11.11
C ASP A 22 -23.68 -5.58 12.25
N ASP A 23 -24.75 -4.89 12.65
CA ASP A 23 -25.66 -5.38 13.68
C ASP A 23 -26.40 -6.63 13.20
N ILE A 24 -26.87 -6.62 11.95
CA ILE A 24 -27.52 -7.76 11.30
C ILE A 24 -26.55 -8.95 11.25
N SER A 25 -25.30 -8.71 10.82
CA SER A 25 -24.25 -9.74 10.76
C SER A 25 -23.99 -10.35 12.14
N LYS A 26 -23.78 -9.53 13.18
CA LYS A 26 -23.57 -10.01 14.56
C LYS A 26 -24.70 -10.91 15.04
N VAL A 27 -25.96 -10.64 14.68
CA VAL A 27 -27.10 -11.48 15.05
C VAL A 27 -27.06 -12.82 14.32
N ILE A 28 -26.78 -12.83 13.01
CA ILE A 28 -26.71 -14.06 12.20
C ILE A 28 -25.54 -14.96 12.65
N PHE A 29 -24.37 -14.38 12.93
CA PHE A 29 -23.19 -15.14 13.34
C PHE A 29 -23.27 -15.73 14.76
N LYS A 30 -24.21 -15.26 15.60
CA LYS A 30 -24.49 -15.86 16.92
C LYS A 30 -25.24 -17.20 16.85
N ILE A 31 -25.92 -17.50 15.73
CA ILE A 31 -26.64 -18.76 15.55
C ILE A 31 -25.62 -19.90 15.40
N PRO A 32 -25.58 -20.95 16.23
CA PRO A 32 -24.56 -22.01 16.13
C PRO A 32 -24.49 -22.63 14.73
N LYS A 33 -23.28 -22.96 14.27
CA LYS A 33 -23.10 -23.70 13.00
C LYS A 33 -23.75 -25.08 13.11
N ASP A 34 -24.53 -25.44 12.10
CA ASP A 34 -25.13 -26.75 11.92
C ASP A 34 -24.91 -27.14 10.45
N GLY A 35 -24.05 -28.14 10.20
CA GLY A 35 -23.60 -28.51 8.86
C GLY A 35 -24.69 -29.07 7.95
N ASN A 36 -25.91 -29.24 8.45
CA ASN A 36 -27.09 -29.64 7.65
C ASN A 36 -28.04 -28.47 7.34
N ASN A 37 -27.75 -27.25 7.81
CA ASN A 37 -28.62 -26.09 7.64
C ASN A 37 -28.12 -25.16 6.52
N LYS A 38 -28.26 -25.60 5.28
CA LYS A 38 -27.89 -24.83 4.07
C LYS A 38 -28.41 -23.37 4.09
N PRO A 39 -29.68 -23.07 4.45
CA PRO A 39 -30.13 -21.68 4.57
C PRO A 39 -29.27 -20.82 5.52
N LEU A 40 -28.87 -21.35 6.67
CA LEU A 40 -28.01 -20.62 7.61
C LEU A 40 -26.62 -20.36 7.01
N GLU A 41 -26.09 -21.30 6.24
CA GLU A 41 -24.82 -21.12 5.53
C GLU A 41 -24.93 -20.01 4.47
N TYR A 42 -26.00 -20.00 3.67
CA TYR A 42 -26.24 -18.95 2.67
C TYR A 42 -26.45 -17.56 3.29
N GLU A 43 -27.06 -17.48 4.47
CA GLU A 43 -27.16 -16.23 5.26
C GLU A 43 -25.80 -15.79 5.79
N ARG A 44 -25.01 -16.72 6.36
CA ARG A 44 -23.66 -16.42 6.83
C ARG A 44 -22.72 -16.02 5.70
N MET A 45 -22.87 -16.60 4.51
CA MET A 45 -22.17 -16.15 3.31
C MET A 45 -22.60 -14.72 2.97
N ALA A 46 -23.91 -14.45 2.91
CA ALA A 46 -24.44 -13.14 2.57
C ALA A 46 -23.91 -12.03 3.50
N PHE A 47 -23.86 -12.27 4.81
CA PHE A 47 -23.46 -11.26 5.80
C PHE A 47 -22.01 -11.40 6.30
N GLY A 48 -21.27 -12.39 5.78
CA GLY A 48 -19.85 -12.61 6.03
C GLY A 48 -18.93 -12.11 4.92
N ILE A 49 -19.46 -11.93 3.70
CA ILE A 49 -18.79 -11.16 2.66
C ILE A 49 -18.86 -9.68 3.06
N HIS A 50 -17.74 -8.97 3.15
CA HIS A 50 -17.77 -7.52 3.36
C HIS A 50 -17.66 -6.82 2.00
N GLU A 51 -18.61 -5.94 1.67
CA GLU A 51 -18.38 -4.95 0.60
C GLU A 51 -17.23 -4.04 1.07
N SER A 52 -16.10 -4.10 0.36
CA SER A 52 -14.74 -3.77 0.84
C SER A 52 -14.62 -2.52 1.72
N THR A 53 -13.99 -2.69 2.88
CA THR A 53 -13.35 -1.65 3.68
C THR A 53 -12.07 -1.16 2.99
N SER A 54 -12.15 -0.06 2.25
CA SER A 54 -11.08 0.93 1.97
C SER A 54 -9.64 0.55 1.59
N TYR A 55 -9.26 -0.71 1.39
CA TYR A 55 -7.91 -1.07 0.93
C TYR A 55 -7.83 -1.90 -0.35
N ASP A 56 -8.94 -2.45 -0.83
CA ASP A 56 -8.95 -3.20 -2.09
C ASP A 56 -10.26 -2.96 -2.83
N ILE A 57 -10.31 -1.87 -3.58
CA ILE A 57 -11.29 -1.67 -4.66
C ILE A 57 -10.46 -1.68 -5.94
N ASP A 58 -10.71 -2.64 -6.84
CA ASP A 58 -10.16 -2.56 -8.19
C ASP A 58 -10.75 -1.35 -8.94
N GLN A 59 -10.29 -1.07 -10.17
CA GLN A 59 -10.81 0.08 -10.93
C GLN A 59 -12.32 -0.02 -11.24
N GLU A 60 -12.96 -1.16 -10.97
CA GLU A 60 -14.35 -1.46 -11.32
C GLU A 60 -15.33 -1.37 -10.13
N GLY A 61 -14.85 -1.28 -8.89
CA GLY A 61 -15.73 -1.16 -7.73
C GLY A 61 -16.16 -2.50 -7.13
N SER A 62 -15.37 -3.55 -7.34
CA SER A 62 -15.66 -4.91 -6.85
C SER A 62 -15.26 -5.09 -5.37
N PRO A 63 -16.04 -5.82 -4.55
CA PRO A 63 -15.71 -6.12 -3.14
C PRO A 63 -14.46 -7.00 -2.95
N TYR A 64 -13.83 -6.91 -1.77
CA TYR A 64 -12.78 -7.82 -1.31
C TYR A 64 -13.35 -8.91 -0.39
N PHE A 65 -12.97 -10.17 -0.61
CA PHE A 65 -13.58 -11.35 0.02
C PHE A 65 -12.64 -11.97 1.07
N SER A 66 -12.86 -11.70 2.37
CA SER A 66 -12.01 -12.28 3.42
C SER A 66 -12.45 -13.68 3.90
N HIS A 67 -13.69 -14.10 3.60
CA HIS A 67 -14.30 -15.31 4.21
C HIS A 67 -15.16 -16.19 3.29
N VAL A 68 -15.16 -15.95 1.98
CA VAL A 68 -15.89 -16.80 1.01
C VAL A 68 -14.95 -17.13 -0.14
N ASP A 69 -14.69 -18.42 -0.32
CA ASP A 69 -14.07 -18.92 -1.55
C ASP A 69 -15.15 -18.84 -2.64
N LEU A 70 -14.84 -18.20 -3.77
CA LEU A 70 -15.80 -18.08 -4.88
C LEU A 70 -16.25 -19.46 -5.38
N SER A 71 -15.44 -20.50 -5.15
CA SER A 71 -15.81 -21.90 -5.45
C SER A 71 -16.95 -22.45 -4.58
N ASP A 72 -17.28 -21.83 -3.44
CA ASP A 72 -18.40 -22.20 -2.58
C ASP A 72 -19.75 -21.63 -3.06
N LEU A 73 -19.75 -20.70 -4.02
CA LEU A 73 -20.97 -20.11 -4.55
C LEU A 73 -21.62 -21.03 -5.58
N THR A 74 -22.85 -21.45 -5.31
CA THR A 74 -23.62 -22.33 -6.19
C THR A 74 -24.87 -21.64 -6.73
N THR A 75 -25.49 -22.22 -7.75
CA THR A 75 -26.79 -21.75 -8.25
C THR A 75 -27.86 -21.75 -7.16
N GLU A 76 -27.83 -22.71 -6.22
CA GLU A 76 -28.75 -22.76 -5.07
C GLU A 76 -28.59 -21.52 -4.18
N THR A 77 -27.36 -21.04 -3.97
CA THR A 77 -27.06 -19.83 -3.18
C THR A 77 -27.68 -18.59 -3.82
N ILE A 78 -27.52 -18.42 -5.13
CA ILE A 78 -28.08 -17.30 -5.88
C ILE A 78 -29.62 -17.35 -5.90
N GLU A 79 -30.21 -18.53 -6.08
CA GLU A 79 -31.67 -18.70 -6.01
C GLU A 79 -32.23 -18.41 -4.61
N TYR A 80 -31.51 -18.82 -3.57
CA TYR A 80 -31.87 -18.50 -2.19
C TYR A 80 -31.88 -16.99 -1.98
N TRP A 81 -30.81 -16.27 -2.32
CA TRP A 81 -30.77 -14.81 -2.18
C TRP A 81 -31.83 -14.08 -3.01
N ASN A 82 -32.17 -14.57 -4.21
CA ASN A 82 -33.27 -14.01 -5.00
C ASN A 82 -34.61 -14.13 -4.24
N LYS A 83 -34.92 -15.32 -3.71
CA LYS A 83 -36.14 -15.52 -2.90
C LYS A 83 -36.16 -14.61 -1.68
N ARG A 84 -35.02 -14.46 -1.00
CA ARG A 84 -34.89 -13.56 0.15
C ARG A 84 -35.12 -12.10 -0.22
N ALA A 85 -34.54 -11.62 -1.32
CA ALA A 85 -34.72 -10.25 -1.80
C ALA A 85 -36.18 -9.93 -2.14
N ASP A 86 -36.96 -10.91 -2.60
CA ASP A 86 -38.38 -10.74 -2.94
C ASP A 86 -39.27 -10.61 -1.70
N ILE A 87 -38.97 -11.32 -0.61
CA ILE A 87 -39.81 -11.35 0.60
C ILE A 87 -39.43 -10.33 1.67
N ILE A 88 -38.16 -9.92 1.72
CA ILE A 88 -37.63 -9.04 2.77
C ILE A 88 -38.06 -7.58 2.54
N ASN A 89 -38.43 -6.90 3.62
CA ASN A 89 -38.84 -5.49 3.62
C ASN A 89 -37.72 -4.55 4.07
N ASN A 90 -36.81 -5.03 4.92
CA ASN A 90 -35.70 -4.28 5.48
C ASN A 90 -34.76 -3.82 4.35
N PRO A 91 -34.60 -2.49 4.15
CA PRO A 91 -33.81 -1.95 3.06
C PRO A 91 -32.34 -2.40 3.04
N LEU A 92 -31.72 -2.56 4.21
CA LEU A 92 -30.31 -2.98 4.33
C LEU A 92 -30.13 -4.43 3.86
N MET A 93 -30.99 -5.33 4.36
CA MET A 93 -30.95 -6.73 3.97
C MET A 93 -31.29 -6.90 2.48
N LYS A 94 -32.30 -6.19 2.00
CA LYS A 94 -32.69 -6.23 0.59
C LYS A 94 -31.57 -5.74 -0.33
N ALA A 95 -30.95 -4.60 0.02
CA ALA A 95 -29.79 -4.08 -0.71
C ALA A 95 -28.66 -5.10 -0.71
N ARG A 96 -28.43 -5.76 0.42
CA ARG A 96 -27.37 -6.76 0.55
C ARG A 96 -27.56 -7.94 -0.39
N TYR A 97 -28.73 -8.56 -0.41
CA TYR A 97 -29.00 -9.67 -1.33
C TYR A 97 -28.91 -9.23 -2.79
N LEU A 98 -29.52 -8.08 -3.13
CA LEU A 98 -29.49 -7.58 -4.50
C LEU A 98 -28.09 -7.22 -4.99
N GLY A 99 -27.21 -6.72 -4.10
CA GLY A 99 -25.81 -6.45 -4.38
C GLY A 99 -25.02 -7.73 -4.70
N LEU A 100 -25.21 -8.78 -3.89
CA LEU A 100 -24.59 -10.09 -4.11
C LEU A 100 -25.09 -10.75 -5.40
N ILE A 101 -26.40 -10.68 -5.67
CA ILE A 101 -26.98 -11.18 -6.91
C ILE A 101 -26.42 -10.40 -8.11
N TYR A 102 -26.28 -9.07 -7.99
CA TYR A 102 -25.70 -8.25 -9.05
C TYR A 102 -24.26 -8.67 -9.37
N GLU A 103 -23.44 -8.94 -8.36
CA GLU A 103 -22.04 -9.33 -8.52
C GLU A 103 -21.89 -10.74 -9.11
N PHE A 104 -22.58 -11.72 -8.55
CA PHE A 104 -22.25 -13.13 -8.78
C PHE A 104 -23.18 -13.88 -9.73
N SER A 105 -24.34 -13.32 -10.10
CA SER A 105 -25.32 -14.10 -10.89
C SER A 105 -24.75 -14.53 -12.24
N TYR A 106 -23.98 -13.67 -12.92
CA TYR A 106 -23.44 -14.02 -14.23
C TYR A 106 -22.39 -15.12 -14.12
N GLU A 107 -21.44 -15.00 -13.20
CA GLU A 107 -20.37 -15.98 -12.99
C GLU A 107 -20.92 -17.37 -12.62
N VAL A 108 -21.86 -17.42 -11.67
CA VAL A 108 -22.38 -18.67 -11.10
C VAL A 108 -23.49 -19.30 -11.94
N THR A 109 -24.35 -18.50 -12.57
CA THR A 109 -25.57 -18.99 -13.24
C THR A 109 -25.62 -18.71 -14.74
N GLN A 110 -24.64 -17.97 -15.28
CA GLN A 110 -24.61 -17.48 -16.66
C GLN A 110 -25.85 -16.63 -17.03
N LYS A 111 -26.51 -16.06 -16.00
CA LYS A 111 -27.67 -15.18 -16.15
C LYS A 111 -27.43 -13.88 -15.39
N ASN A 112 -27.74 -12.77 -16.07
CA ASN A 112 -27.68 -11.46 -15.43
C ASN A 112 -28.89 -11.26 -14.51
N ILE A 113 -28.68 -10.47 -13.45
CA ILE A 113 -29.75 -9.94 -12.61
C ILE A 113 -30.79 -9.19 -13.48
N LYS A 114 -32.07 -9.36 -13.14
CA LYS A 114 -33.16 -8.69 -13.85
C LYS A 114 -33.04 -7.18 -13.71
N PHE A 115 -33.19 -6.45 -14.83
CA PHE A 115 -33.03 -5.00 -14.85
C PHE A 115 -33.86 -4.23 -13.79
N PRO A 116 -35.14 -4.56 -13.52
CA PRO A 116 -35.90 -3.90 -12.45
C PRO A 116 -35.26 -4.05 -11.06
N ASN A 117 -34.64 -5.19 -10.77
CA ASN A 117 -33.96 -5.44 -9.49
C ASN A 117 -32.70 -4.57 -9.35
N ILE A 118 -32.03 -4.25 -10.46
CA ILE A 118 -30.91 -3.29 -10.47
C ILE A 118 -31.40 -1.90 -10.07
N ILE A 119 -32.53 -1.46 -10.61
CA ILE A 119 -33.11 -0.14 -10.27
C ILE A 119 -33.52 -0.09 -8.80
N ILE A 120 -34.14 -1.16 -8.29
CA ILE A 120 -34.49 -1.28 -6.87
C ILE A 120 -33.23 -1.21 -6.01
N TYR A 121 -32.17 -1.94 -6.38
CA TYR A 121 -30.91 -1.93 -5.66
C TYR A 121 -30.31 -0.51 -5.58
N ILE A 122 -30.23 0.21 -6.70
CA ILE A 122 -29.71 1.59 -6.73
C ILE A 122 -30.54 2.49 -5.78
N LYS A 123 -31.86 2.39 -5.81
CA LYS A 123 -32.74 3.18 -4.93
C LYS A 123 -32.54 2.85 -3.45
N LEU A 124 -32.34 1.58 -3.12
CA LEU A 124 -32.03 1.17 -1.75
C LEU A 124 -30.68 1.72 -1.29
N LEU A 125 -29.66 1.72 -2.15
CA LEU A 125 -28.37 2.36 -1.84
C LEU A 125 -28.55 3.85 -1.55
N ILE A 126 -29.33 4.57 -2.37
CA ILE A 126 -29.67 5.98 -2.15
C ILE A 126 -30.36 6.16 -0.79
N GLU A 127 -31.34 5.32 -0.47
CA GLU A 127 -32.07 5.38 0.80
C GLU A 127 -31.15 5.15 2.02
N ILE A 128 -30.25 4.16 1.94
CA ILE A 128 -29.27 3.84 2.98
C ILE A 128 -28.32 5.02 3.21
N ILE A 129 -27.83 5.62 2.13
CA ILE A 129 -26.94 6.80 2.19
C ILE A 129 -27.69 8.00 2.80
N GLN A 130 -28.91 8.28 2.35
CA GLN A 130 -29.73 9.41 2.85
C GLN A 130 -30.03 9.31 4.34
N LYS A 131 -30.24 8.09 4.84
CA LYS A 131 -30.55 7.82 6.25
C LYS A 131 -29.32 7.55 7.11
N CYS A 132 -28.11 7.61 6.53
CA CYS A 132 -26.84 7.28 7.18
C CYS A 132 -26.87 5.93 7.93
N LEU A 133 -27.44 4.89 7.32
CA LEU A 133 -27.60 3.56 7.95
C LEU A 133 -26.31 2.72 7.86
N VAL A 134 -25.20 3.27 8.36
CA VAL A 134 -23.88 2.63 8.36
C VAL A 134 -23.14 2.88 9.68
N THR A 135 -22.22 1.98 10.02
CA THR A 135 -21.43 2.07 11.27
C THR A 135 -20.39 3.18 11.24
N TYR A 136 -19.81 3.46 10.06
CA TYR A 136 -18.74 4.42 9.88
C TYR A 136 -18.99 5.25 8.61
N ASP A 137 -18.78 6.56 8.68
CA ASP A 137 -19.03 7.50 7.58
C ASP A 137 -18.26 7.15 6.29
N ARG A 138 -17.07 6.56 6.43
CA ARG A 138 -16.28 6.07 5.29
C ARG A 138 -17.04 5.04 4.44
N TYR A 139 -17.97 4.28 5.01
CA TYR A 139 -18.79 3.35 4.24
C TYR A 139 -19.75 4.06 3.29
N LEU A 140 -20.21 5.27 3.62
CA LEU A 140 -21.05 6.07 2.73
C LEU A 140 -20.34 6.30 1.39
N TYR A 141 -19.02 6.48 1.40
CA TYR A 141 -18.22 6.71 0.18
C TYR A 141 -18.23 5.52 -0.76
N SER A 142 -18.09 4.32 -0.19
CA SER A 142 -18.13 3.08 -0.95
C SER A 142 -19.53 2.87 -1.56
N LEU A 143 -20.59 3.14 -0.79
CA LEU A 143 -21.97 3.04 -1.27
C LEU A 143 -22.29 4.07 -2.36
N ILE A 144 -21.84 5.33 -2.22
CA ILE A 144 -22.00 6.38 -3.23
C ILE A 144 -21.29 5.97 -4.52
N LYS A 145 -20.02 5.54 -4.44
CA LYS A 145 -19.24 5.09 -5.62
C LYS A 145 -19.96 3.94 -6.31
N ARG A 146 -20.38 2.92 -5.56
CA ARG A 146 -21.11 1.76 -6.07
C ARG A 146 -22.42 2.16 -6.75
N ALA A 147 -23.27 2.95 -6.09
CA ALA A 147 -24.53 3.43 -6.65
C ALA A 147 -24.30 4.21 -7.96
N TYR A 148 -23.31 5.10 -7.98
CA TYR A 148 -22.98 5.90 -9.16
C TYR A 148 -22.49 5.06 -10.34
N VAL A 149 -21.57 4.13 -10.11
CA VAL A 149 -21.01 3.25 -11.17
C VAL A 149 -22.12 2.41 -11.79
N ILE A 150 -22.96 1.77 -10.97
CA ILE A 150 -24.08 0.95 -11.46
C ILE A 150 -25.08 1.82 -12.22
N ALA A 151 -25.53 2.94 -11.64
CA ALA A 151 -26.50 3.82 -12.29
C ALA A 151 -25.98 4.39 -13.62
N SER A 152 -24.69 4.74 -13.67
CA SER A 152 -24.04 5.25 -14.89
C SER A 152 -23.92 4.17 -15.97
N SER A 153 -23.50 2.95 -15.60
CA SER A 153 -23.40 1.82 -16.54
C SER A 153 -24.75 1.42 -17.16
N LYS A 154 -25.85 1.62 -16.42
CA LYS A 154 -27.22 1.35 -16.87
C LYS A 154 -27.92 2.58 -17.46
N ASN A 155 -27.17 3.66 -17.72
CA ASN A 155 -27.66 4.92 -18.29
C ASN A 155 -28.89 5.50 -17.56
N GLN A 156 -28.95 5.37 -16.24
CA GLN A 156 -30.05 5.87 -15.41
C GLN A 156 -29.84 7.34 -15.02
N GLU A 157 -29.99 8.25 -15.98
CA GLU A 157 -29.66 9.67 -15.82
C GLU A 157 -30.28 10.33 -14.59
N ASN A 158 -31.57 10.09 -14.31
CA ASN A 158 -32.26 10.69 -13.18
C ASN A 158 -31.67 10.23 -11.83
N LEU A 159 -31.37 8.93 -11.71
CA LEU A 159 -30.74 8.37 -10.51
C LEU A 159 -29.30 8.85 -10.36
N VAL A 160 -28.54 8.96 -11.46
CA VAL A 160 -27.18 9.50 -11.42
C VAL A 160 -27.18 10.95 -10.92
N LYS A 161 -28.09 11.79 -11.40
CA LYS A 161 -28.23 13.18 -10.93
C LYS A 161 -28.61 13.26 -9.45
N GLU A 162 -29.45 12.35 -8.97
CA GLU A 162 -29.80 12.24 -7.55
C GLU A 162 -28.59 11.84 -6.70
N ILE A 163 -27.84 10.82 -7.13
CA ILE A 163 -26.63 10.34 -6.46
C ILE A 163 -25.56 11.44 -6.40
N ILE A 164 -25.35 12.21 -7.46
CA ILE A 164 -24.39 13.32 -7.46
C ILE A 164 -24.76 14.37 -6.40
N LYS A 165 -26.04 14.76 -6.33
CA LYS A 165 -26.50 15.72 -5.32
C LYS A 165 -26.32 15.18 -3.91
N LEU A 166 -26.67 13.92 -3.69
CA LEU A 166 -26.53 13.25 -2.41
C LEU A 166 -25.06 13.15 -1.99
N ALA A 167 -24.17 12.80 -2.91
CA ALA A 167 -22.74 12.72 -2.66
C ALA A 167 -22.16 14.06 -2.18
N ILE A 168 -22.49 15.15 -2.88
CA ILE A 168 -22.05 16.50 -2.50
C ILE A 168 -22.58 16.88 -1.12
N GLN A 169 -23.83 16.54 -0.82
CA GLN A 169 -24.43 16.81 0.49
C GLN A 169 -23.72 16.03 1.60
N ILE A 170 -23.55 14.72 1.44
CA ILE A 170 -22.90 13.87 2.45
C ILE A 170 -21.46 14.31 2.67
N GLU A 171 -20.67 14.52 1.61
CA GLU A 171 -19.29 14.98 1.74
C GLU A 171 -19.23 16.32 2.49
N SER A 172 -20.13 17.27 2.21
CA SER A 172 -20.17 18.54 2.96
C SER A 172 -20.53 18.39 4.45
N GLN A 173 -21.17 17.29 4.86
CA GLN A 173 -21.54 17.03 6.25
C GLN A 173 -20.41 16.37 7.04
N ILE A 174 -19.61 15.50 6.40
CA ILE A 174 -18.57 14.71 7.07
C ILE A 174 -17.15 15.20 6.82
N ALA A 175 -16.95 16.12 5.87
CA ALA A 175 -15.62 16.58 5.50
C ALA A 175 -14.94 17.41 6.59
N GLU A 176 -13.90 16.84 7.19
CA GLU A 176 -12.95 17.53 8.05
C GLU A 176 -11.66 17.82 7.26
N ASP A 177 -11.23 19.08 7.19
CA ASP A 177 -10.10 19.51 6.36
C ASP A 177 -8.82 18.70 6.64
N ASP A 178 -8.57 18.38 7.90
CA ASP A 178 -7.38 17.67 8.36
C ASP A 178 -7.48 16.14 8.21
N LEU A 179 -8.64 15.58 7.85
CA LEU A 179 -8.83 14.15 7.61
C LEU A 179 -9.04 13.84 6.12
N CYS A 180 -7.95 13.51 5.41
CA CYS A 180 -7.98 13.29 3.96
C CYS A 180 -8.85 12.09 3.48
N GLY A 181 -9.34 11.26 4.40
CA GLY A 181 -10.29 10.18 4.13
C GLY A 181 -11.77 10.58 4.22
N THR A 182 -12.08 11.82 4.63
CA THR A 182 -13.45 12.32 4.77
C THR A 182 -13.82 13.32 3.68
N TRP A 183 -13.00 13.52 2.65
CA TRP A 183 -13.30 14.41 1.52
C TRP A 183 -12.59 13.95 0.25
N GLY A 184 -12.90 14.58 -0.89
CA GLY A 184 -12.28 14.30 -2.19
C GLY A 184 -13.03 13.26 -3.02
N LEU A 185 -14.04 12.59 -2.46
CA LEU A 185 -14.85 11.61 -3.18
C LEU A 185 -15.52 12.24 -4.41
N CYS A 186 -16.21 13.36 -4.24
CA CYS A 186 -16.90 14.04 -5.33
C CYS A 186 -15.93 14.52 -6.40
N PHE A 187 -14.73 14.95 -5.99
CA PHE A 187 -13.70 15.39 -6.92
C PHE A 187 -13.18 14.22 -7.76
N ASP A 188 -12.79 13.12 -7.11
CA ASP A 188 -12.31 11.92 -7.79
C ASP A 188 -13.38 11.33 -8.72
N LEU A 189 -14.58 11.11 -8.18
CA LEU A 189 -15.64 10.39 -8.88
C LEU A 189 -16.23 11.20 -10.06
N PHE A 190 -16.41 12.51 -9.89
CA PHE A 190 -17.14 13.32 -10.87
C PHE A 190 -16.24 14.22 -11.73
N ILE A 191 -15.15 14.76 -11.18
CA ILE A 191 -14.23 15.65 -11.91
C ILE A 191 -13.17 14.83 -12.64
N VAL A 192 -12.40 14.02 -11.90
CA VAL A 192 -11.37 13.14 -12.48
C VAL A 192 -12.01 12.04 -13.33
N GLY A 193 -13.10 11.45 -12.83
CA GLY A 193 -13.94 10.49 -13.58
C GLY A 193 -14.70 11.07 -14.77
N LYS A 194 -14.60 12.39 -15.04
CA LYS A 194 -15.22 13.08 -16.19
C LYS A 194 -16.70 12.77 -16.37
N SER A 195 -17.48 12.88 -15.29
CA SER A 195 -18.92 12.58 -15.32
C SER A 195 -19.67 13.43 -16.35
N LYS A 196 -20.30 12.78 -17.33
CA LYS A 196 -21.15 13.45 -18.34
C LYS A 196 -22.43 14.06 -17.76
N TYR A 197 -22.82 13.65 -16.56
CA TYR A 197 -24.05 14.08 -15.90
C TYR A 197 -23.87 15.32 -15.01
N LEU A 198 -22.64 15.81 -14.89
CA LEU A 198 -22.30 16.97 -14.09
C LEU A 198 -22.54 18.26 -14.87
N ASN A 199 -23.40 19.15 -14.35
CA ASN A 199 -23.59 20.46 -14.96
C ASN A 199 -22.41 21.40 -14.64
N LYS A 200 -22.27 22.49 -15.41
CA LYS A 200 -21.15 23.43 -15.27
C LYS A 200 -21.07 24.06 -13.86
N THR A 201 -22.21 24.41 -13.27
CA THR A 201 -22.27 25.06 -11.96
C THR A 201 -21.80 24.14 -10.83
N LEU A 202 -22.27 22.88 -10.81
CA LEU A 202 -21.85 21.88 -9.82
C LEU A 202 -20.39 21.49 -10.01
N LYS A 203 -19.94 21.37 -11.27
CA LYS A 203 -18.53 21.15 -11.58
C LYS A 203 -17.66 22.23 -10.95
N GLN A 204 -18.00 23.50 -11.17
CA GLN A 204 -17.25 24.61 -10.62
C GLN A 204 -17.30 24.61 -9.09
N LYS A 205 -18.46 24.35 -8.47
CA LYS A 205 -18.60 24.26 -7.02
C LYS A 205 -17.66 23.22 -6.38
N ILE A 206 -17.51 22.03 -6.98
CA ILE A 206 -16.61 20.99 -6.46
C ILE A 206 -15.14 21.43 -6.58
N ILE A 207 -14.78 22.09 -7.67
CA ILE A 207 -13.42 22.59 -7.89
C ILE A 207 -13.08 23.71 -6.91
N ASP A 208 -13.99 24.68 -6.75
CA ASP A 208 -13.84 25.80 -5.85
C ASP A 208 -13.72 25.33 -4.40
N GLU A 209 -14.56 24.39 -3.95
CA GLU A 209 -14.46 23.83 -2.59
C GLU A 209 -13.10 23.14 -2.34
N MET A 210 -12.55 22.43 -3.33
CA MET A 210 -11.23 21.81 -3.19
C MET A 210 -10.11 22.86 -3.13
N PHE A 211 -10.23 23.94 -3.90
CA PHE A 211 -9.28 25.05 -3.87
C PHE A 211 -9.35 25.84 -2.56
N ASP A 212 -10.57 26.10 -2.07
CA ASP A 212 -10.82 26.73 -0.78
C ASP A 212 -10.27 25.85 0.35
N ARG A 213 -10.46 24.53 0.28
CA ARG A 213 -9.86 23.57 1.22
C ARG A 213 -8.34 23.65 1.25
N LEU A 214 -7.68 23.69 0.09
CA LEU A 214 -6.23 23.88 0.02
C LEU A 214 -5.80 25.21 0.69
N THR A 215 -6.59 26.27 0.51
CA THR A 215 -6.36 27.57 1.15
C THR A 215 -6.56 27.52 2.67
N ARG A 216 -7.57 26.81 3.17
CA ARG A 216 -7.79 26.59 4.61
C ARG A 216 -6.66 25.75 5.21
N LEU A 217 -6.21 24.70 4.53
CA LEU A 217 -5.04 23.89 4.94
C LEU A 217 -3.76 24.72 5.06
N LYS A 218 -3.58 25.72 4.19
CA LYS A 218 -2.50 26.71 4.32
C LYS A 218 -2.61 27.55 5.58
N GLN A 219 -3.81 28.00 5.94
CA GLN A 219 -4.03 28.77 7.17
C GLN A 219 -3.77 27.93 8.42
N LEU A 220 -4.22 26.67 8.43
CA LEU A 220 -3.97 25.72 9.51
C LEU A 220 -2.47 25.42 9.71
N SER A 221 -1.68 25.54 8.64
CA SER A 221 -0.22 25.37 8.71
C SER A 221 0.51 26.47 9.49
N VAL A 222 -0.20 27.54 9.90
CA VAL A 222 0.33 28.66 10.70
C VAL A 222 0.00 28.52 12.20
N SER A 223 -1.01 27.73 12.58
CA SER A 223 -1.44 27.65 13.98
C SER A 223 -0.47 26.85 14.84
N GLU A 224 -0.15 27.36 16.04
CA GLU A 224 0.72 26.70 17.03
C GLU A 224 0.13 25.41 17.62
N THR A 225 -1.17 25.16 17.43
CA THR A 225 -1.81 23.91 17.81
C THR A 225 -1.52 22.83 16.75
N PRO A 226 -0.79 21.76 17.09
CA PRO A 226 -0.60 20.63 16.19
C PRO A 226 -1.95 19.91 16.05
N LEU A 227 -2.71 20.25 15.02
CA LEU A 227 -3.90 19.51 14.65
C LEU A 227 -3.49 18.15 14.07
N ARG A 228 -4.34 17.14 14.31
CA ARG A 228 -4.14 15.72 13.94
C ARG A 228 -4.03 15.44 12.44
N GLY A 229 -4.10 16.46 11.58
CA GLY A 229 -3.91 16.33 10.14
C GLY A 229 -3.02 17.38 9.47
N THR A 230 -2.05 17.93 10.21
CA THR A 230 -0.96 18.72 9.62
C THR A 230 0.13 17.83 9.02
N GLU A 231 -0.24 16.77 8.29
CA GLU A 231 0.68 15.85 7.60
C GLU A 231 0.80 16.23 6.11
N PRO A 232 1.97 16.06 5.45
CA PRO A 232 2.21 16.53 4.07
C PRO A 232 1.20 15.95 3.10
N TYR A 233 0.83 14.71 3.36
CA TYR A 233 -0.09 13.91 2.58
C TYR A 233 -1.48 14.52 2.44
N VAL A 234 -1.99 15.24 3.46
CA VAL A 234 -3.34 15.84 3.41
C VAL A 234 -3.38 16.98 2.37
N SER A 235 -2.43 17.91 2.45
CA SER A 235 -2.30 18.99 1.47
C SER A 235 -1.86 18.49 0.11
N GLU A 236 -0.99 17.47 0.07
CA GLU A 236 -0.56 16.84 -1.18
C GLU A 236 -1.75 16.19 -1.90
N GLN A 237 -2.68 15.56 -1.19
CA GLN A 237 -3.85 14.94 -1.81
C GLN A 237 -4.76 15.97 -2.47
N ALA A 238 -5.03 17.11 -1.81
CA ALA A 238 -5.78 18.21 -2.42
C ALA A 238 -5.06 18.77 -3.66
N VAL A 239 -3.74 18.92 -3.59
CA VAL A 239 -2.88 19.34 -4.71
C VAL A 239 -2.95 18.34 -5.86
N ASN A 240 -2.86 17.04 -5.58
CA ASN A 240 -2.95 16.00 -6.61
C ASN A 240 -4.29 16.04 -7.34
N PHE A 241 -5.40 16.25 -6.64
CA PHE A 241 -6.72 16.41 -7.26
C PHE A 241 -6.75 17.64 -8.19
N LEU A 242 -6.35 18.81 -7.69
CA LEU A 242 -6.37 20.05 -8.47
C LEU A 242 -5.43 19.97 -9.68
N LEU A 243 -4.22 19.43 -9.50
CA LEU A 243 -3.25 19.25 -10.59
C LEU A 243 -3.76 18.25 -11.64
N SER A 244 -4.37 17.14 -11.22
CA SER A 244 -4.99 16.18 -12.14
C SER A 244 -6.04 16.86 -13.03
N TYR A 245 -6.89 17.70 -12.42
CA TYR A 245 -7.89 18.48 -13.15
C TYR A 245 -7.26 19.53 -14.08
N TYR A 246 -6.41 20.42 -13.57
CA TYR A 246 -5.87 21.53 -14.37
C TYR A 246 -4.95 21.05 -15.50
N ARG A 247 -4.23 19.94 -15.33
CA ARG A 247 -3.50 19.28 -16.43
C ARG A 247 -4.44 18.80 -17.52
N SER A 248 -5.62 18.27 -17.16
CA SER A 248 -6.59 17.76 -18.14
C SER A 248 -7.19 18.85 -19.04
N ILE A 249 -7.10 20.11 -18.63
CA ILE A 249 -7.55 21.28 -19.40
C ILE A 249 -6.40 22.20 -19.83
N ASP A 250 -5.15 21.76 -19.62
CA ASP A 250 -3.91 22.49 -19.91
C ASP A 250 -3.83 23.92 -19.33
N ASP A 251 -4.35 24.10 -18.12
CA ASP A 251 -4.28 25.40 -17.42
C ASP A 251 -2.97 25.54 -16.63
N GLN A 252 -1.93 25.97 -17.33
CA GLN A 252 -0.59 26.19 -16.76
C GLN A 252 -0.55 27.28 -15.68
N SER A 253 -1.46 28.26 -15.75
CA SER A 253 -1.55 29.32 -14.76
C SER A 253 -2.01 28.74 -13.42
N LYS A 254 -3.10 27.97 -13.44
CA LYS A 254 -3.63 27.32 -12.24
C LYS A 254 -2.72 26.23 -11.68
N ILE A 255 -2.02 25.48 -12.52
CA ILE A 255 -0.96 24.55 -12.06
C ILE A 255 0.10 25.29 -11.24
N THR A 256 0.54 26.46 -11.72
CA THR A 256 1.56 27.27 -11.04
C THR A 256 1.04 27.82 -9.72
N GLU A 257 -0.20 28.31 -9.70
CA GLU A 257 -0.86 28.81 -8.49
C GLU A 257 -0.99 27.73 -7.40
N VAL A 258 -1.48 26.53 -7.77
CA VAL A 258 -1.62 25.40 -6.84
C VAL A 258 -0.28 24.96 -6.26
N LEU A 259 0.77 24.86 -7.11
CA LEU A 259 2.11 24.50 -6.66
C LEU A 259 2.73 25.57 -5.76
N ALA A 260 2.48 26.86 -6.02
CA ALA A 260 2.94 27.95 -5.17
C ALA A 260 2.31 27.87 -3.77
N ILE A 261 1.00 27.63 -3.70
CA ILE A 261 0.29 27.41 -2.42
C ILE A 261 0.89 26.21 -1.67
N PHE A 262 1.13 25.09 -2.36
CA PHE A 262 1.72 23.92 -1.75
C PHE A 262 3.15 24.16 -1.23
N ALA A 263 3.96 24.89 -1.98
CA ALA A 263 5.31 25.26 -1.56
C ALA A 263 5.30 26.13 -0.30
N GLU A 264 4.35 27.06 -0.20
CA GLU A 264 4.16 27.87 1.01
C GLU A 264 3.71 27.02 2.21
N ILE A 265 2.80 26.06 2.02
CA ILE A 265 2.39 25.10 3.05
C ILE A 265 3.61 24.35 3.59
N VAL A 266 4.41 23.76 2.70
CA VAL A 266 5.62 23.02 3.07
C VAL A 266 6.59 23.93 3.83
N LYS A 267 6.84 25.14 3.32
CA LYS A 267 7.75 26.10 3.96
C LYS A 267 7.29 26.55 5.35
N LEU A 268 5.99 26.72 5.58
CA LEU A 268 5.46 27.11 6.89
C LEU A 268 5.63 25.98 7.91
N ARG A 269 5.39 24.75 7.48
CA ARG A 269 5.42 23.57 8.35
C ARG A 269 6.83 23.12 8.71
N THR A 270 7.78 23.24 7.78
CA THR A 270 9.18 22.83 8.02
C THR A 270 9.84 23.64 9.14
N LYS A 271 9.39 24.87 9.42
CA LYS A 271 9.98 25.75 10.45
C LYS A 271 10.04 25.14 11.85
N ASN A 272 9.04 24.34 12.22
CA ASN A 272 8.89 23.79 13.57
C ASN A 272 9.12 22.27 13.65
N LYS A 273 9.57 21.65 12.56
CA LYS A 273 9.77 20.20 12.45
C LYS A 273 11.23 19.82 12.68
N ASN A 274 11.48 18.57 13.10
CA ASN A 274 12.83 18.02 13.08
C ASN A 274 13.36 17.87 11.64
N VAL A 275 14.68 17.77 11.47
CA VAL A 275 15.33 17.75 10.15
C VAL A 275 14.86 16.58 9.26
N LEU A 276 14.55 15.41 9.85
CA LEU A 276 14.05 14.25 9.11
C LEU A 276 12.71 14.57 8.43
N LEU A 277 11.77 15.13 9.20
CA LEU A 277 10.47 15.53 8.68
C LEU A 277 10.59 16.72 7.71
N GLN A 278 11.53 17.64 7.93
CA GLN A 278 11.76 18.75 6.99
C GLN A 278 12.19 18.25 5.60
N VAL A 279 13.17 17.34 5.55
CA VAL A 279 13.62 16.77 4.28
C VAL A 279 12.51 15.96 3.62
N SER A 280 11.76 15.16 4.38
CA SER A 280 10.62 14.42 3.84
C SER A 280 9.61 15.36 3.17
N ASP A 281 9.24 16.46 3.82
CA ASP A 281 8.31 17.45 3.25
C ASP A 281 8.88 18.10 1.97
N TYR A 282 10.18 18.42 1.95
CA TYR A 282 10.84 18.97 0.77
C TYR A 282 10.97 17.96 -0.37
N GLU A 283 11.20 16.67 -0.10
CA GLU A 283 11.22 15.62 -1.11
C GLU A 283 9.86 15.46 -1.78
N ILE A 284 8.77 15.55 -1.02
CA ILE A 284 7.40 15.54 -1.57
C ILE A 284 7.20 16.73 -2.51
N LEU A 285 7.58 17.94 -2.09
CA LEU A 285 7.49 19.14 -2.93
C LEU A 285 8.35 19.03 -4.20
N TYR A 286 9.58 18.54 -4.06
CA TYR A 286 10.48 18.27 -5.19
C TYR A 286 9.83 17.32 -6.19
N GLY A 287 9.26 16.21 -5.72
CA GLY A 287 8.55 15.25 -6.54
C GLY A 287 7.38 15.87 -7.31
N GLN A 288 6.62 16.76 -6.67
CA GLN A 288 5.55 17.51 -7.34
C GLN A 288 6.09 18.47 -8.40
N TYR A 289 7.18 19.18 -8.16
CA TYR A 289 7.79 20.04 -9.20
C TYR A 289 8.29 19.24 -10.41
N ILE A 290 8.97 18.12 -10.18
CA ILE A 290 9.43 17.24 -11.28
C ILE A 290 8.26 16.69 -12.08
N LYS A 291 7.21 16.18 -11.41
CA LYS A 291 5.99 15.67 -12.07
C LYS A 291 5.27 16.74 -12.92
N ASN A 292 5.46 18.03 -12.62
CA ASN A 292 4.89 19.16 -13.36
C ASN A 292 5.91 19.90 -14.23
N SER A 293 7.05 19.30 -14.55
CA SER A 293 8.10 19.89 -15.41
C SER A 293 8.64 21.24 -14.91
N ARG A 294 8.58 21.52 -13.61
CA ARG A 294 9.07 22.73 -12.94
C ARG A 294 10.52 22.55 -12.47
N LYS A 295 11.43 22.39 -13.43
CA LYS A 295 12.83 22.04 -13.15
C LYS A 295 13.58 23.11 -12.36
N ALA A 296 13.32 24.39 -12.61
CA ALA A 296 14.00 25.49 -11.93
C ALA A 296 13.65 25.50 -10.43
N GLU A 297 12.38 25.37 -10.11
CA GLU A 297 11.88 25.30 -8.74
C GLU A 297 12.35 24.01 -8.04
N ALA A 298 12.35 22.88 -8.76
CA ALA A 298 12.90 21.62 -8.26
C ALA A 298 14.38 21.74 -7.87
N SER A 299 15.20 22.43 -8.67
CA SER A 299 16.62 22.66 -8.35
C SER A 299 16.79 23.45 -7.05
N VAL A 300 15.98 24.49 -6.83
CA VAL A 300 16.02 25.28 -5.58
C VAL A 300 15.68 24.40 -4.38
N ILE A 301 14.66 23.53 -4.48
CA ILE A 301 14.31 22.62 -3.39
C ILE A 301 15.41 21.58 -3.16
N MET A 302 16.04 21.07 -4.22
CA MET A 302 17.16 20.14 -4.11
C MET A 302 18.35 20.76 -3.35
N GLU A 303 18.68 22.02 -3.63
CA GLU A 303 19.72 22.75 -2.87
C GLU A 303 19.36 22.85 -1.38
N GLN A 304 18.08 23.10 -1.06
CA GLN A 304 17.62 23.11 0.34
C GLN A 304 17.78 21.75 1.01
N ILE A 305 17.35 20.67 0.34
CA ILE A 305 17.53 19.28 0.83
C ILE A 305 19.00 19.02 1.11
N GLN A 306 19.89 19.32 0.14
CA GLN A 306 21.33 19.10 0.28
C GLN A 306 21.95 19.86 1.46
N ARG A 307 21.45 21.06 1.76
CA ARG A 307 21.92 21.89 2.87
C ARG A 307 21.56 21.31 4.24
N ILE A 308 20.36 20.76 4.40
CA ILE A 308 19.85 20.28 5.69
C ILE A 308 20.11 18.79 5.94
N SER A 309 20.27 17.99 4.87
CA SER A 309 20.48 16.53 4.95
C SER A 309 21.60 16.09 5.90
N PRO A 310 22.77 16.77 5.99
CA PRO A 310 23.84 16.35 6.89
C PRO A 310 23.43 16.25 8.37
N GLN A 311 22.48 17.10 8.79
CA GLN A 311 21.98 17.11 10.18
C GLN A 311 21.06 15.90 10.48
N GLN A 312 20.57 15.18 9.46
CA GLN A 312 19.74 13.99 9.67
C GLN A 312 20.51 12.88 10.37
N THR A 313 21.77 12.67 10.01
CA THR A 313 22.61 11.60 10.57
C THR A 313 22.76 11.73 12.09
N GLN A 314 22.72 12.97 12.61
CA GLN A 314 22.80 13.27 14.04
C GLN A 314 21.51 12.87 14.80
N LEU A 315 20.39 12.74 14.11
CA LEU A 315 19.11 12.33 14.69
C LEU A 315 18.91 10.81 14.68
N LEU A 316 19.77 10.07 13.97
CA LEU A 316 19.68 8.62 13.89
C LEU A 316 20.36 7.99 15.11
N GLN A 317 19.66 7.03 15.73
CA GLN A 317 20.21 6.25 16.82
C GLN A 317 20.74 4.92 16.30
N LYS A 318 22.01 4.62 16.60
CA LYS A 318 22.60 3.33 16.30
C LYS A 318 22.26 2.36 17.43
N ILE A 319 21.48 1.33 17.10
CA ILE A 319 21.29 0.16 17.96
C ILE A 319 22.34 -0.87 17.56
N SER A 320 23.10 -1.38 18.53
CA SER A 320 24.13 -2.40 18.32
C SER A 320 23.96 -3.52 19.33
N ILE A 321 23.94 -4.75 18.83
CA ILE A 321 23.83 -5.95 19.66
C ILE A 321 25.14 -6.72 19.49
N PRO A 322 25.85 -7.04 20.60
CA PRO A 322 27.05 -7.84 20.51
C PRO A 322 26.68 -9.28 20.10
N VAL A 323 27.30 -9.76 19.03
CA VAL A 323 27.19 -11.16 18.60
C VAL A 323 28.48 -11.87 19.02
N ARG A 324 28.35 -12.98 19.76
CA ARG A 324 29.49 -13.83 20.11
C ARG A 324 29.51 -15.03 19.17
N ILE A 325 30.61 -15.21 18.46
CA ILE A 325 30.82 -16.35 17.56
C ILE A 325 31.82 -17.29 18.23
N PRO A 326 31.42 -18.52 18.58
CA PRO A 326 32.34 -19.51 19.13
C PRO A 326 33.43 -19.91 18.12
N TYR A 327 34.70 -19.91 18.54
CA TYR A 327 35.84 -20.28 17.70
C TYR A 327 35.71 -21.66 17.05
N HIS A 328 35.20 -22.65 17.78
CA HIS A 328 35.06 -24.01 17.25
C HIS A 328 34.16 -24.10 16.01
N LEU A 329 33.21 -23.18 15.81
CA LEU A 329 32.38 -23.17 14.60
C LEU A 329 33.17 -22.70 13.39
N ILE A 330 34.09 -21.75 13.57
CA ILE A 330 35.00 -21.30 12.53
C ILE A 330 36.00 -22.41 12.20
N ASP A 331 36.56 -23.08 13.21
CA ASP A 331 37.50 -24.20 13.00
C ASP A 331 36.86 -25.36 12.22
N GLN A 332 35.63 -25.73 12.57
CA GLN A 332 34.87 -26.77 11.87
C GLN A 332 34.63 -26.38 10.40
N LEU A 333 34.28 -25.12 10.15
CA LEU A 333 34.12 -24.62 8.80
C LEU A 333 35.45 -24.70 8.04
N MET A 334 36.56 -24.31 8.68
CA MET A 334 37.87 -24.33 8.02
C MET A 334 38.31 -25.75 7.62
N ILE A 335 38.00 -26.75 8.44
CA ILE A 335 38.24 -28.16 8.09
C ILE A 335 37.46 -28.56 6.82
N GLN A 336 36.22 -28.07 6.66
CA GLN A 336 35.40 -28.36 5.48
C GLN A 336 35.91 -27.68 4.20
N LEU A 337 36.50 -26.49 4.34
CA LEU A 337 37.03 -25.73 3.21
C LEU A 337 38.41 -26.22 2.76
N LYS A 338 39.21 -26.82 3.67
CA LYS A 338 40.59 -27.23 3.42
C LYS A 338 40.70 -28.41 2.44
N SER A 339 41.70 -28.34 1.58
CA SER A 339 42.09 -29.38 0.62
C SER A 339 43.58 -29.23 0.26
N ASP A 340 44.21 -30.32 -0.18
CA ASP A 340 45.61 -30.31 -0.62
C ASP A 340 45.79 -29.65 -2.00
N ASN A 341 44.69 -29.48 -2.76
CA ASN A 341 44.67 -28.83 -4.05
C ASN A 341 44.03 -27.44 -3.94
N LEU A 342 44.78 -26.40 -4.32
CA LEU A 342 44.36 -25.00 -4.34
C LEU A 342 43.07 -24.75 -5.12
N ILE A 343 42.94 -25.30 -6.34
CA ILE A 343 41.72 -25.14 -7.16
C ILE A 343 40.52 -25.68 -6.39
N LYS A 344 40.67 -26.85 -5.76
CA LYS A 344 39.61 -27.46 -4.96
C LYS A 344 39.30 -26.67 -3.68
N CYS A 345 40.28 -26.03 -3.04
CA CYS A 345 40.02 -25.12 -1.92
C CYS A 345 39.25 -23.88 -2.37
N LEU A 346 39.61 -23.30 -3.52
CA LEU A 346 38.90 -22.15 -4.11
C LEU A 346 37.46 -22.53 -4.48
N ASP A 347 37.25 -23.69 -5.11
CA ASP A 347 35.92 -24.20 -5.44
C ASP A 347 35.06 -24.41 -4.18
N ASN A 348 35.62 -25.03 -3.14
CA ASN A 348 34.94 -25.23 -1.86
C ASN A 348 34.54 -23.88 -1.22
N THR A 349 35.46 -22.91 -1.26
CA THR A 349 35.23 -21.55 -0.74
C THR A 349 34.12 -20.87 -1.54
N LEU A 350 34.19 -20.85 -2.87
CA LEU A 350 33.17 -20.27 -3.74
C LEU A 350 31.80 -20.92 -3.53
N LEU A 351 31.72 -22.25 -3.52
CA LEU A 351 30.46 -22.98 -3.33
C LEU A 351 29.81 -22.74 -1.97
N PHE A 352 30.62 -22.47 -0.94
CA PHE A 352 30.13 -22.17 0.41
C PHE A 352 29.64 -20.72 0.52
N PHE A 353 30.40 -19.76 0.00
CA PHE A 353 30.14 -18.33 0.20
C PHE A 353 29.21 -17.69 -0.84
N ILE A 354 28.99 -18.32 -2.01
CA ILE A 354 28.02 -17.85 -3.00
C ILE A 354 26.59 -18.05 -2.45
N PRO A 355 25.78 -16.97 -2.31
CA PRO A 355 24.41 -17.10 -1.82
C PRO A 355 23.57 -17.95 -2.75
N LYS A 356 22.85 -18.93 -2.18
CA LYS A 356 21.91 -19.77 -2.93
C LYS A 356 20.53 -19.13 -2.85
N LYS A 357 19.98 -18.75 -4.01
CA LYS A 357 18.67 -18.07 -4.11
C LYS A 357 17.57 -18.72 -3.26
N HIS A 358 17.40 -20.04 -3.36
CA HIS A 358 16.38 -20.77 -2.60
C HIS A 358 16.58 -20.70 -1.08
N GLN A 359 17.83 -20.65 -0.60
CA GLN A 359 18.11 -20.50 0.83
C GLN A 359 17.77 -19.08 1.29
N THR A 360 18.13 -18.06 0.50
CA THR A 360 17.75 -16.67 0.78
C THR A 360 16.23 -16.49 0.82
N GLU A 361 15.50 -17.10 -0.13
CA GLU A 361 14.02 -17.07 -0.15
C GLU A 361 13.44 -17.70 1.13
N SER A 362 13.95 -18.86 1.55
CA SER A 362 13.52 -19.51 2.80
C SER A 362 13.85 -18.67 4.03
N ASN A 363 15.05 -18.07 4.09
CA ASN A 363 15.45 -17.18 5.19
C ASN A 363 14.54 -15.94 5.25
N LEU A 364 14.20 -15.37 4.10
CA LEU A 364 13.28 -14.24 4.00
C LEU A 364 11.88 -14.63 4.51
N GLN A 365 11.34 -15.76 4.06
CA GLN A 365 10.06 -16.30 4.55
C GLN A 365 10.07 -16.51 6.07
N ASN A 366 11.12 -17.10 6.62
CA ASN A 366 11.25 -17.32 8.05
C ASN A 366 11.26 -16.01 8.85
N LYS A 367 11.90 -14.94 8.31
CA LYS A 367 11.88 -13.61 8.94
C LYS A 367 10.51 -12.94 8.84
N ILE A 368 9.77 -13.15 7.75
CA ILE A 368 8.40 -12.64 7.58
C ILE A 368 7.43 -13.33 8.55
N SER A 369 7.55 -14.65 8.69
CA SER A 369 6.75 -15.46 9.63
C SER A 369 7.20 -15.32 11.09
N GLY A 370 8.23 -14.51 11.35
CA GLY A 370 8.76 -14.23 12.68
C GLY A 370 7.88 -13.29 13.50
N SER A 371 8.49 -12.64 14.50
CA SER A 371 7.75 -11.73 15.39
C SER A 371 7.28 -10.46 14.65
N PHE A 372 6.23 -9.83 15.17
CA PHE A 372 5.73 -8.54 14.65
C PHE A 372 6.84 -7.49 14.48
N PHE A 373 7.81 -7.45 15.40
CA PHE A 373 8.95 -6.53 15.30
C PHE A 373 9.85 -6.80 14.08
N GLN A 374 9.99 -8.06 13.65
CA GLN A 374 10.75 -8.38 12.44
C GLN A 374 10.02 -7.94 11.18
N GLN A 375 8.69 -8.03 11.17
CA GLN A 375 7.84 -7.55 10.07
C GLN A 375 7.96 -6.04 9.85
N LEU A 376 8.20 -5.26 10.91
CA LEU A 376 8.44 -3.81 10.80
C LEU A 376 9.67 -3.46 9.94
N PHE A 377 10.67 -4.35 9.85
CA PHE A 377 11.86 -4.12 9.02
C PHE A 377 11.67 -4.44 7.53
N PHE A 378 10.53 -5.02 7.15
CA PHE A 378 10.16 -5.28 5.74
C PHE A 378 9.20 -4.24 5.17
N GLN A 379 9.07 -3.11 5.89
CA GLN A 379 8.52 -1.86 5.35
C GLN A 379 9.58 -1.17 4.47
N ASN A 380 9.26 0.02 3.96
CA ASN A 380 10.18 0.80 3.12
C ASN A 380 11.52 1.08 3.84
N LYS A 381 12.62 0.52 3.32
CA LYS A 381 14.00 0.77 3.80
C LYS A 381 14.62 1.91 3.00
N ILE A 382 15.11 2.94 3.69
CA ILE A 382 15.78 4.10 3.07
C ILE A 382 17.26 4.07 3.41
N TYR A 383 18.11 4.10 2.39
CA TYR A 383 19.57 4.15 2.55
C TYR A 383 20.05 5.58 2.37
N LEU A 384 20.83 6.05 3.33
CA LEU A 384 21.42 7.38 3.34
C LEU A 384 22.93 7.30 3.09
N ASP A 385 23.49 8.29 2.39
CA ASP A 385 24.93 8.49 2.31
C ASP A 385 25.49 9.11 3.61
N HIS A 386 26.82 9.30 3.65
CA HIS A 386 27.50 9.95 4.77
C HIS A 386 27.07 11.41 5.01
N ASN A 387 26.42 12.05 4.03
CA ASN A 387 25.86 13.40 4.11
C ASN A 387 24.36 13.38 4.44
N GLY A 388 23.80 12.23 4.82
CA GLY A 388 22.38 12.07 5.14
C GLY A 388 21.45 12.17 3.94
N ARG A 389 21.96 12.08 2.71
CA ARG A 389 21.14 12.13 1.49
C ARG A 389 20.64 10.75 1.15
N LYS A 390 19.38 10.67 0.72
CA LYS A 390 18.79 9.44 0.22
C LYS A 390 19.49 8.95 -1.06
N VAL A 391 20.04 7.75 -1.01
CA VAL A 391 20.73 7.09 -2.14
C VAL A 391 19.85 6.02 -2.77
N ALA A 392 19.15 5.25 -1.94
CA ALA A 392 18.32 4.15 -2.41
C ALA A 392 17.10 3.95 -1.52
N THR A 393 16.09 3.28 -2.08
CA THR A 393 14.93 2.80 -1.34
C THR A 393 14.59 1.41 -1.79
N VAL A 394 14.47 0.50 -0.84
CA VAL A 394 13.85 -0.80 -1.05
C VAL A 394 12.44 -0.67 -0.49
N LYS A 395 11.44 -0.90 -1.34
CA LYS A 395 10.03 -0.75 -0.92
C LYS A 395 9.61 -1.93 -0.04
N SER A 396 8.37 -1.91 0.44
CA SER A 396 7.78 -3.04 1.15
C SER A 396 7.86 -4.34 0.33
N LEU A 397 7.79 -5.48 1.02
CA LEU A 397 7.82 -6.79 0.36
C LEU A 397 6.72 -6.96 -0.69
N GLU A 398 5.55 -6.38 -0.45
CA GLU A 398 4.41 -6.43 -1.38
C GLU A 398 4.66 -5.65 -2.66
N GLU A 399 5.29 -4.47 -2.54
CA GLU A 399 5.57 -3.61 -3.68
C GLU A 399 6.86 -3.97 -4.44
N ASP A 400 7.86 -4.53 -3.74
CA ASP A 400 9.18 -4.85 -4.30
C ASP A 400 9.77 -6.15 -3.72
N PRO A 401 9.21 -7.31 -4.09
CA PRO A 401 9.69 -8.60 -3.59
C PRO A 401 11.14 -8.89 -4.03
N ASN A 402 11.51 -8.46 -5.23
CA ASN A 402 12.85 -8.69 -5.77
C ASN A 402 13.90 -7.82 -5.08
N GLY A 403 13.62 -6.52 -4.84
CA GLY A 403 14.52 -5.64 -4.11
C GLY A 403 14.75 -6.12 -2.68
N ASN A 404 13.71 -6.62 -2.01
CA ASN A 404 13.84 -7.25 -0.70
C ASN A 404 14.70 -8.53 -0.74
N LEU A 405 14.55 -9.36 -1.78
CA LEU A 405 15.39 -10.54 -1.96
C LEU A 405 16.86 -10.18 -2.18
N PHE A 406 17.14 -9.24 -3.09
CA PHE A 406 18.51 -8.76 -3.34
C PHE A 406 19.15 -8.18 -2.08
N GLN A 407 18.39 -7.38 -1.34
CA GLN A 407 18.85 -6.82 -0.07
C GLN A 407 19.15 -7.93 0.95
N GLN A 408 18.30 -8.95 1.04
CA GLN A 408 18.54 -10.10 1.91
C GLN A 408 19.81 -10.85 1.50
N GLN A 409 20.09 -11.02 0.21
CA GLN A 409 21.35 -11.62 -0.26
C GLN A 409 22.57 -10.79 0.14
N ALA A 410 22.49 -9.46 -0.01
CA ALA A 410 23.57 -8.57 0.41
C ALA A 410 23.81 -8.64 1.93
N GLU A 411 22.75 -8.67 2.73
CA GLU A 411 22.82 -8.85 4.18
C GLU A 411 23.41 -10.22 4.58
N ASP A 412 23.06 -11.28 3.85
CA ASP A 412 23.61 -12.61 4.08
C ASP A 412 25.13 -12.62 3.82
N ILE A 413 25.61 -12.01 2.73
CA ILE A 413 27.05 -11.90 2.44
C ILE A 413 27.76 -11.03 3.48
N ALA A 414 27.16 -9.90 3.84
CA ALA A 414 27.74 -8.95 4.80
C ALA A 414 27.61 -9.40 6.27
N ALA A 415 26.96 -10.55 6.53
CA ALA A 415 26.76 -11.05 7.88
C ALA A 415 28.12 -11.21 8.59
N PRO A 416 28.27 -10.74 9.84
CA PRO A 416 29.57 -10.75 10.54
C PRO A 416 30.23 -12.13 10.57
N THR A 417 29.45 -13.20 10.76
CA THR A 417 29.94 -14.58 10.77
C THR A 417 30.52 -14.99 9.41
N ILE A 418 29.84 -14.62 8.32
CA ILE A 418 30.26 -14.93 6.95
C ILE A 418 31.50 -14.13 6.58
N SER A 419 31.53 -12.84 6.90
CA SER A 419 32.69 -11.96 6.66
C SER A 419 33.95 -12.45 7.40
N ILE A 420 33.83 -12.78 8.69
CA ILE A 420 34.96 -13.32 9.49
C ILE A 420 35.42 -14.67 8.95
N ALA A 421 34.48 -15.56 8.62
CA ALA A 421 34.80 -16.86 8.05
C ALA A 421 35.53 -16.75 6.70
N LEU A 422 35.07 -15.87 5.82
CA LEU A 422 35.68 -15.64 4.52
C LEU A 422 37.10 -15.06 4.67
N HIS A 423 37.28 -14.07 5.54
CA HIS A 423 38.61 -13.52 5.83
C HIS A 423 39.56 -14.59 6.36
N THR A 424 39.09 -15.44 7.28
CA THR A 424 39.88 -16.55 7.83
C THR A 424 40.24 -17.56 6.75
N ALA A 425 39.31 -17.89 5.85
CA ALA A 425 39.54 -18.82 4.74
C ALA A 425 40.58 -18.27 3.74
N ILE A 426 40.51 -16.98 3.41
CA ILE A 426 41.49 -16.34 2.53
C ILE A 426 42.89 -16.32 3.18
N ASN A 427 42.99 -16.02 4.48
CA ASN A 427 44.27 -16.06 5.19
C ASN A 427 44.86 -17.48 5.22
N GLN A 428 44.04 -18.51 5.41
CA GLN A 428 44.51 -19.89 5.34
C GLN A 428 45.00 -20.28 3.93
N LEU A 429 44.31 -19.81 2.88
CA LEU A 429 44.74 -19.99 1.49
C LEU A 429 46.09 -19.31 1.23
N LYS A 430 46.32 -18.13 1.81
CA LYS A 430 47.61 -17.41 1.78
C LYS A 430 48.73 -18.26 2.39
N GLU A 431 48.51 -18.82 3.57
CA GLU A 431 49.53 -19.64 4.25
C GLU A 431 49.83 -20.96 3.53
N ASP A 432 48.77 -21.66 3.10
CA ASP A 432 48.90 -23.02 2.56
C ASP A 432 49.33 -23.03 1.08
N HIS A 433 48.85 -22.10 0.26
CA HIS A 433 48.90 -22.22 -1.21
C HIS A 433 49.30 -20.94 -1.97
N LEU A 434 48.98 -19.74 -1.46
CA LEU A 434 49.16 -18.45 -2.13
C LEU A 434 50.21 -17.62 -1.38
N LYS A 435 51.49 -17.92 -1.60
CA LYS A 435 52.59 -17.37 -0.78
C LYS A 435 53.11 -16.01 -1.26
N ASP A 436 52.79 -15.64 -2.50
CA ASP A 436 53.23 -14.39 -3.12
C ASP A 436 52.16 -13.82 -4.08
N THR A 437 52.31 -12.54 -4.44
CA THR A 437 51.40 -11.84 -5.35
C THR A 437 51.23 -12.54 -6.69
N ASP A 438 52.32 -13.05 -7.26
CA ASP A 438 52.30 -13.64 -8.61
C ASP A 438 51.50 -14.95 -8.62
N SER A 439 51.63 -15.78 -7.59
CA SER A 439 50.84 -17.01 -7.40
C SER A 439 49.34 -16.74 -7.28
N PHE A 440 48.96 -15.63 -6.64
CA PHE A 440 47.57 -15.19 -6.51
C PHE A 440 47.02 -14.68 -7.85
N LEU A 441 47.79 -13.84 -8.54
CA LEU A 441 47.39 -13.21 -9.80
C LEU A 441 47.25 -14.20 -10.95
N VAL A 442 48.11 -15.22 -11.02
CA VAL A 442 48.02 -16.28 -12.05
C VAL A 442 46.63 -16.91 -12.06
N HIS A 443 46.01 -17.11 -10.89
CA HIS A 443 44.66 -17.65 -10.82
C HIS A 443 43.58 -16.62 -11.07
N LEU A 444 43.68 -15.40 -10.53
CA LEU A 444 42.68 -14.37 -10.79
C LEU A 444 42.57 -14.04 -12.29
N TYR A 445 43.69 -13.99 -13.02
CA TYR A 445 43.68 -13.71 -14.45
C TYR A 445 43.06 -14.80 -15.32
N THR A 446 42.79 -15.99 -14.76
CA THR A 446 42.00 -17.01 -15.46
C THR A 446 40.49 -16.75 -15.40
N LEU A 447 40.04 -15.85 -14.52
CA LEU A 447 38.62 -15.56 -14.32
C LEU A 447 38.15 -14.47 -15.29
N PRO A 448 36.96 -14.63 -15.90
CA PRO A 448 36.44 -13.71 -16.92
C PRO A 448 36.06 -12.33 -16.36
N LEU A 449 36.05 -12.15 -15.04
CA LEU A 449 35.77 -10.87 -14.38
C LEU A 449 36.91 -9.85 -14.48
N PHE A 450 38.14 -10.30 -14.69
CA PHE A 450 39.32 -9.43 -14.65
C PHE A 450 39.86 -9.18 -16.06
N THR A 451 39.58 -7.98 -16.58
CA THR A 451 40.08 -7.50 -17.88
C THR A 451 41.51 -6.99 -17.76
N GLU A 452 42.22 -6.86 -18.91
CA GLU A 452 43.59 -6.32 -18.96
C GLU A 452 43.72 -4.96 -18.24
N ASP A 453 42.71 -4.09 -18.40
CA ASP A 453 42.68 -2.75 -17.81
C ASP A 453 42.71 -2.75 -16.28
N ASN A 454 42.28 -3.84 -15.65
CA ASN A 454 42.20 -3.96 -14.19
C ASN A 454 43.46 -4.60 -13.57
N LYS A 455 44.37 -5.16 -14.38
CA LYS A 455 45.50 -5.95 -13.89
C LYS A 455 46.49 -5.16 -13.03
N GLU A 456 46.83 -3.94 -13.43
CA GLU A 456 47.75 -3.10 -12.65
C GLU A 456 47.17 -2.75 -11.28
N ILE A 457 45.89 -2.36 -11.23
CA ILE A 457 45.21 -2.03 -9.97
C ILE A 457 45.09 -3.25 -9.07
N LEU A 458 44.78 -4.43 -9.63
CA LEU A 458 44.71 -5.68 -8.88
C LEU A 458 46.06 -6.06 -8.27
N ARG A 459 47.15 -5.95 -9.05
CA ARG A 459 48.50 -6.22 -8.57
C ARG A 459 48.87 -5.30 -7.41
N LEU A 460 48.64 -3.99 -7.55
CA LEU A 460 48.87 -3.03 -6.47
C LEU A 460 48.08 -3.35 -5.20
N GLY A 461 46.81 -3.73 -5.34
CA GLY A 461 45.97 -4.12 -4.21
C GLY A 461 46.44 -5.38 -3.50
N ILE A 462 46.87 -6.40 -4.25
CA ILE A 462 47.38 -7.65 -3.69
C ILE A 462 48.76 -7.43 -3.06
N ASP A 463 49.65 -6.68 -3.71
CA ASP A 463 50.95 -6.30 -3.15
C ASP A 463 50.79 -5.59 -1.81
N ALA A 464 49.82 -4.68 -1.70
CA ALA A 464 49.48 -4.03 -0.43
C ALA A 464 49.00 -5.04 0.63
N TYR A 465 48.14 -6.00 0.25
CA TYR A 465 47.65 -7.06 1.15
C TYR A 465 48.73 -8.05 1.63
N TYR A 466 49.80 -8.27 0.86
CA TYR A 466 50.96 -9.04 1.33
C TYR A 466 51.96 -8.22 2.15
N SER A 467 51.90 -6.88 2.06
CA SER A 467 52.77 -5.96 2.79
C SER A 467 52.24 -5.59 4.18
N GLU A 468 50.94 -5.78 4.42
CA GLU A 468 50.32 -5.86 5.75
C GLU A 468 50.57 -7.22 6.41
#